data_AF-A0AAF0LG02-F1
#
_entry.id   AF-A0AAF0LG02-F1
#
_cell.length_a   1.000
_cell.length_b   1.000
_cell.length_c   1.000
_cell.angle_alpha   90.00
_cell.angle_beta   90.00
_cell.angle_gamma   90.00
#
_symmetry.space_group_name_H-M   'P 1'
#
loop_
_entity.id
_entity.type
_entity.pdbx_description
1 polymer ?
#
loop_
_entity_poly.entity_id
_entity_poly.type
_entity_poly.pdbx_seq_one_letter_code
_entity_poly.pdbx_strand_id
1 'polypeptide(L)'
;MTSIIVPAGEDIAVHLTDDDVSWYVAVTNPTDGTTVLADSATAAVAALIDGYSGEDPEEAFLQRFDYAVRTTALQQGLVAVAAQEEGTFDVATAGEDVLTALFSDRGEVAEVSEWTLPLPFIHVASHYEPYTETPRPSGENVFLIDPYTEVTLLVSLSAAGTLDVSFRDEDSGEDDVVA
;
A
#
# COMPACT_ATOMS: atom_id res chain seq x y z
N MET A 1 -2.68 -21.34 -1.93
CA MET A 1 -2.10 -20.03 -1.62
C MET A 1 -0.67 -20.28 -1.23
N THR A 2 0.24 -20.02 -2.16
CA THR A 2 1.68 -20.19 -1.99
C THR A 2 2.34 -18.84 -2.18
N SER A 3 3.24 -18.49 -1.28
CA SER A 3 4.13 -17.34 -1.44
C SER A 3 5.56 -17.74 -1.08
N ILE A 4 6.51 -17.03 -1.67
CA ILE A 4 7.94 -17.17 -1.42
C ILE A 4 8.46 -15.80 -1.00
N ILE A 5 9.25 -15.77 0.08
CA ILE A 5 9.92 -14.57 0.57
C ILE A 5 11.35 -14.60 0.05
N VAL A 6 11.68 -13.62 -0.79
CA VAL A 6 13.02 -13.37 -1.33
C VAL A 6 13.69 -12.30 -0.45
N PRO A 7 14.82 -12.61 0.21
CA PRO A 7 15.51 -11.66 1.08
C PRO A 7 16.22 -10.56 0.27
N ALA A 8 16.50 -9.45 0.95
CA ALA A 8 17.21 -8.33 0.35
C ALA A 8 18.58 -8.72 -0.21
N GLY A 9 18.86 -8.27 -1.44
CA GLY A 9 20.11 -8.53 -2.15
C GLY A 9 20.19 -9.89 -2.85
N GLU A 10 19.17 -10.73 -2.73
CA GLU A 10 19.01 -11.90 -3.60
C GLU A 10 18.47 -11.46 -4.97
N ASP A 11 18.98 -12.07 -6.05
CA ASP A 11 18.53 -11.76 -7.40
C ASP A 11 17.14 -12.37 -7.63
N ILE A 12 16.12 -11.50 -7.54
CA ILE A 12 14.73 -11.90 -7.75
C ILE A 12 14.52 -12.50 -9.15
N ALA A 13 15.30 -12.10 -10.16
CA ALA A 13 15.12 -12.56 -11.54
C ALA A 13 15.20 -14.09 -11.65
N VAL A 14 15.99 -14.74 -10.80
CA VAL A 14 16.10 -16.20 -10.73
C VAL A 14 14.74 -16.84 -10.45
N HIS A 15 13.96 -16.26 -9.54
CA HIS A 15 12.63 -16.75 -9.17
C HIS A 15 11.54 -16.33 -10.17
N LEU A 16 11.74 -15.22 -10.89
CA LEU A 16 10.77 -14.77 -11.89
C LEU A 16 10.79 -15.65 -13.15
N THR A 17 11.94 -16.26 -13.46
CA THR A 17 12.16 -17.13 -14.63
C THR A 17 12.07 -18.62 -14.33
N ASP A 18 11.88 -19.01 -13.07
CA ASP A 18 11.74 -20.41 -12.68
C ASP A 18 10.35 -20.91 -13.08
N ASP A 19 10.30 -21.87 -14.01
CA ASP A 19 9.05 -22.47 -14.50
C ASP A 19 8.28 -23.21 -13.38
N ASP A 20 8.95 -23.57 -12.27
CA ASP A 20 8.34 -24.19 -11.11
C ASP A 20 7.71 -23.17 -10.15
N VAL A 21 7.94 -21.86 -10.35
CA VAL A 21 7.41 -20.76 -9.53
C VAL A 21 6.35 -19.97 -10.29
N SER A 22 5.08 -20.37 -10.15
CA SER A 22 3.95 -19.58 -10.62
C SER A 22 3.66 -18.41 -9.67
N TRP A 23 4.12 -17.21 -10.01
CA TRP A 23 3.77 -15.99 -9.30
C TRP A 23 2.88 -15.09 -10.16
N TYR A 24 1.88 -14.49 -9.51
CA TYR A 24 0.93 -13.54 -10.08
C TYR A 24 1.25 -12.11 -9.63
N VAL A 25 1.71 -11.94 -8.40
CA VAL A 25 2.03 -10.64 -7.81
C VAL A 25 3.37 -10.68 -7.09
N ALA A 26 4.17 -9.64 -7.27
CA ALA A 26 5.40 -9.40 -6.51
C ALA A 26 5.24 -8.11 -5.69
N VAL A 27 5.51 -8.20 -4.39
CA VAL A 27 5.41 -7.09 -3.44
C VAL A 27 6.76 -6.89 -2.77
N THR A 28 7.42 -5.77 -3.01
CA THR A 28 8.70 -5.43 -2.40
C THR A 28 8.51 -4.34 -1.35
N ASN A 29 9.10 -4.53 -0.18
CA ASN A 29 9.18 -3.48 0.83
C ASN A 29 10.44 -2.65 0.57
N PRO A 30 10.31 -1.35 0.19
CA PRO A 30 11.47 -0.51 -0.11
C PRO A 30 12.34 -0.21 1.11
N THR A 31 11.83 -0.40 2.33
CA THR A 31 12.55 -0.13 3.58
C THR A 31 13.61 -1.18 3.89
N ASP A 32 13.28 -2.45 3.70
CA ASP A 32 14.17 -3.57 4.02
C ASP A 32 14.65 -4.35 2.79
N GLY A 33 14.07 -4.10 1.61
CA GLY A 33 14.42 -4.75 0.34
C GLY A 33 13.90 -6.18 0.21
N THR A 34 13.02 -6.64 1.10
CA THR A 34 12.42 -7.97 1.01
C THR A 34 11.30 -7.99 -0.04
N THR A 35 11.21 -9.07 -0.81
CA THR A 35 10.15 -9.26 -1.80
C THR A 35 9.34 -10.52 -1.52
N VAL A 36 8.03 -10.38 -1.54
CA VAL A 36 7.08 -11.50 -1.54
C VAL A 36 6.64 -11.76 -2.98
N LEU A 37 6.90 -12.97 -3.48
CA LEU A 37 6.31 -13.49 -4.70
C LEU A 37 5.12 -14.37 -4.33
N ALA A 38 3.94 -14.09 -4.87
CA ALA A 38 2.72 -14.82 -4.50
C ALA A 38 1.88 -15.21 -5.72
N ASP A 39 1.20 -16.36 -5.62
CA ASP A 39 0.29 -16.88 -6.64
C ASP A 39 -1.06 -16.13 -6.71
N SER A 40 -1.32 -15.24 -5.76
CA SER A 40 -2.58 -14.50 -5.64
C SER A 40 -2.40 -13.26 -4.76
N ALA A 41 -3.30 -12.27 -4.92
CA ALA A 41 -3.32 -11.10 -4.04
C ALA A 41 -3.58 -11.48 -2.57
N THR A 42 -4.43 -12.48 -2.32
CA THR A 42 -4.69 -13.02 -0.97
C THR A 42 -3.42 -13.60 -0.35
N ALA A 43 -2.63 -14.39 -1.10
CA ALA A 43 -1.37 -14.92 -0.60
C ALA A 43 -0.32 -13.84 -0.33
N ALA A 44 -0.28 -12.77 -1.14
CA ALA A 44 0.59 -11.62 -0.89
C ALA A 44 0.18 -10.88 0.39
N VAL A 45 -1.11 -10.56 0.56
CA VAL A 45 -1.60 -9.90 1.78
C VAL A 45 -1.41 -10.77 3.01
N ALA A 46 -1.58 -12.09 2.91
CA ALA A 46 -1.30 -13.02 4.01
C ALA A 46 0.17 -13.03 4.46
N ALA A 47 1.10 -12.67 3.58
CA ALA A 47 2.51 -12.51 3.95
C ALA A 47 2.77 -11.17 4.67
N LEU A 48 1.93 -10.15 4.45
CA LEU A 48 2.04 -8.83 5.07
C LEU A 48 1.30 -8.74 6.41
N ILE A 49 0.18 -9.44 6.54
CA ILE A 49 -0.72 -9.39 7.70
C ILE A 49 -0.68 -10.74 8.42
N ASP A 50 -0.08 -10.76 9.60
CA ASP A 50 -0.04 -11.97 10.43
C ASP A 50 -1.46 -12.45 10.78
N GLY A 51 -1.71 -13.73 10.57
CA GLY A 51 -3.03 -14.34 10.82
C GLY A 51 -4.13 -13.94 9.83
N TYR A 52 -3.79 -13.46 8.63
CA TYR A 52 -4.78 -13.04 7.62
C TYR A 52 -5.75 -14.18 7.26
N SER A 53 -7.05 -13.91 7.42
CA SER A 53 -8.16 -14.84 7.18
C SER A 53 -8.92 -14.40 5.93
N GLY A 54 -8.37 -14.70 4.75
CA GLY A 54 -8.98 -14.31 3.46
C GLY A 54 -10.31 -15.02 3.13
N GLU A 55 -10.73 -16.00 3.92
CA GLU A 55 -11.96 -16.78 3.69
C GLU A 55 -13.22 -16.13 4.28
N ASP A 56 -13.10 -15.38 5.37
CA ASP A 56 -14.18 -14.60 5.97
C ASP A 56 -14.07 -13.13 5.49
N PRO A 57 -14.98 -12.66 4.62
CA PRO A 57 -14.88 -11.31 4.05
C PRO A 57 -14.92 -10.18 5.09
N GLU A 58 -15.64 -10.35 6.19
CA GLU A 58 -15.76 -9.32 7.24
C GLU A 58 -14.48 -9.24 8.05
N GLU A 59 -13.97 -10.39 8.50
CA GLU A 59 -12.69 -10.47 9.20
C GLU A 59 -11.53 -10.00 8.31
N ALA A 60 -11.49 -10.44 7.05
CA ALA A 60 -10.50 -10.02 6.05
C ALA A 60 -10.49 -8.50 5.85
N PHE A 61 -11.67 -7.87 5.79
CA PHE A 61 -11.76 -6.42 5.70
C PHE A 61 -11.20 -5.75 6.95
N LEU A 62 -11.59 -6.18 8.16
CA LEU A 62 -11.12 -5.58 9.40
C LEU A 62 -9.60 -5.71 9.57
N GLN A 63 -9.03 -6.86 9.21
CA GLN A 63 -7.58 -7.09 9.23
C GLN A 63 -6.83 -6.17 8.26
N ARG A 64 -7.35 -6.01 7.02
CA ARG A 64 -6.77 -5.07 6.04
C ARG A 64 -6.92 -3.62 6.47
N PHE A 65 -8.05 -3.26 7.07
CA PHE A 65 -8.31 -1.93 7.58
C PHE A 65 -7.34 -1.57 8.70
N ASP A 66 -7.19 -2.44 9.69
CA ASP A 66 -6.22 -2.26 10.79
C ASP A 66 -4.78 -2.18 10.27
N TYR A 67 -4.40 -3.04 9.32
CA TYR A 67 -3.11 -2.95 8.65
C TYR A 67 -2.92 -1.60 7.93
N ALA A 68 -3.91 -1.14 7.17
CA ALA A 68 -3.88 0.13 6.46
C ALA A 68 -3.73 1.32 7.42
N VAL A 69 -4.45 1.33 8.54
CA VAL A 69 -4.36 2.36 9.59
C VAL A 69 -2.93 2.45 10.14
N ARG A 70 -2.38 1.32 10.60
CA ARG A 70 -1.03 1.27 11.20
C ARG A 70 0.04 1.67 10.18
N THR A 71 -0.04 1.14 8.98
CA THR A 71 0.93 1.38 7.91
C THR A 71 0.90 2.83 7.45
N THR A 72 -0.29 3.42 7.33
CA THR A 72 -0.46 4.83 6.98
C THR A 72 0.14 5.75 8.04
N ALA A 73 -0.10 5.47 9.33
CA ALA A 73 0.45 6.25 10.43
C ALA A 73 1.99 6.22 10.43
N LEU A 74 2.58 5.03 10.24
CA LEU A 74 4.02 4.87 10.14
C LEU A 74 4.59 5.63 8.92
N GLN A 75 4.02 5.40 7.73
CA GLN A 75 4.51 6.00 6.50
C GLN A 75 4.42 7.52 6.52
N GLN A 76 3.31 8.08 7.01
CA GLN A 76 3.16 9.52 7.15
C GLN A 76 4.25 10.12 8.04
N GLY A 77 4.57 9.46 9.15
CA GLY A 77 5.64 9.86 10.05
C GLY A 77 7.01 9.84 9.38
N LEU A 78 7.34 8.76 8.66
CA LEU A 78 8.60 8.63 7.93
C LEU A 78 8.75 9.72 6.86
N VAL A 79 7.70 9.97 6.08
CA VAL A 79 7.67 11.00 5.04
C VAL A 79 7.83 12.41 5.65
N ALA A 80 7.18 12.70 6.77
CA ALA A 80 7.33 13.98 7.46
C ALA A 80 8.74 14.19 8.02
N VAL A 81 9.37 13.15 8.57
CA VAL A 81 10.76 13.19 9.05
C VAL A 81 11.72 13.44 7.89
N ALA A 82 11.60 12.67 6.80
CA ALA A 82 12.44 12.84 5.62
C ALA A 82 12.33 14.27 5.03
N ALA A 83 11.10 14.79 4.90
CA ALA A 83 10.88 16.14 4.41
C ALA A 83 11.49 17.22 5.34
N GLN A 84 11.52 16.96 6.66
CA GLN A 84 12.21 17.85 7.60
C GLN A 84 13.72 17.81 7.44
N GLU A 85 14.31 16.62 7.27
CA GLU A 85 15.75 16.46 7.04
C GLU A 85 16.20 17.09 5.71
N GLU A 86 15.35 17.02 4.69
CA GLU A 86 15.56 17.65 3.37
C GLU A 86 15.29 19.16 3.37
N GLY A 87 14.68 19.70 4.43
CA GLY A 87 14.31 21.12 4.54
C GLY A 87 13.13 21.53 3.66
N THR A 88 12.33 20.56 3.19
CA THR A 88 11.12 20.80 2.39
C THR A 88 9.86 20.95 3.26
N PHE A 89 9.96 20.59 4.54
CA PHE A 89 8.95 20.80 5.57
C PHE A 89 9.61 21.19 6.90
N ASP A 90 8.95 22.00 7.73
CA ASP A 90 9.45 22.34 9.06
C ASP A 90 8.32 22.28 10.08
N VAL A 91 8.38 21.28 10.97
CA VAL A 91 7.40 21.06 12.03
C VAL A 91 7.28 22.26 12.96
N ALA A 92 8.36 23.01 13.19
CA ALA A 92 8.37 24.15 14.12
C ALA A 92 7.59 25.36 13.59
N THR A 93 7.36 25.43 12.28
CA THR A 93 6.66 26.54 11.62
C THR A 93 5.34 26.12 10.97
N ALA A 94 5.06 24.82 10.90
CA ALA A 94 3.78 24.30 10.43
C ALA A 94 2.61 24.71 11.34
N GLY A 95 1.47 25.03 10.73
CA GLY A 95 0.25 25.34 11.46
C GLY A 95 -0.35 24.11 12.16
N GLU A 96 -1.15 24.34 13.20
CA GLU A 96 -1.79 23.27 13.98
C GLU A 96 -2.67 22.36 13.12
N ASP A 97 -3.42 22.91 12.16
CA ASP A 97 -4.25 22.12 11.24
C ASP A 97 -3.41 21.15 10.39
N VAL A 98 -2.22 21.59 9.96
CA VAL A 98 -1.28 20.76 9.19
C VAL A 98 -0.72 19.65 10.08
N LEU A 99 -0.27 19.99 11.28
CA LEU A 99 0.26 19.00 12.22
C LEU A 99 -0.80 17.99 12.64
N THR A 100 -2.04 18.45 12.85
CA THR A 100 -3.18 17.58 13.17
C THR A 100 -3.45 16.63 12.01
N ALA A 101 -3.55 17.13 10.78
CA ALA A 101 -3.70 16.30 9.59
C ALA A 101 -2.59 15.23 9.47
N LEU A 102 -1.34 15.61 9.73
CA LEU A 102 -0.19 14.70 9.59
C LEU A 102 -0.05 13.69 10.73
N PHE A 103 -0.50 14.01 11.94
CA PHE A 103 -0.15 13.19 13.12
C PHE A 103 -1.35 12.73 13.96
N SER A 104 -2.58 13.03 13.54
CA SER A 104 -3.78 12.46 14.16
C SER A 104 -3.88 10.94 13.98
N ASP A 105 -4.77 10.32 14.75
CA ASP A 105 -5.13 8.92 14.55
C ASP A 105 -5.63 8.69 13.10
N ARG A 106 -5.21 7.59 12.50
CA ARG A 106 -5.61 7.14 11.15
C ARG A 106 -6.84 6.23 11.19
N GLY A 107 -7.24 5.78 12.38
CA GLY A 107 -8.48 5.06 12.63
C GLY A 107 -9.73 5.92 12.59
N GLU A 108 -9.58 7.24 12.48
CA GLU A 108 -10.68 8.21 12.38
C GLU A 108 -10.57 9.04 11.10
N VAL A 109 -11.67 9.66 10.69
CA VAL A 109 -11.65 10.56 9.53
C VAL A 109 -10.85 11.82 9.84
N ALA A 110 -9.95 12.21 8.94
CA ALA A 110 -9.23 13.48 9.09
C ALA A 110 -10.12 14.67 8.69
N GLU A 111 -10.02 15.76 9.43
CA GLU A 111 -10.65 17.05 9.12
C GLU A 111 -9.88 17.82 8.04
N VAL A 112 -9.73 17.21 6.86
CA VAL A 112 -9.03 17.77 5.71
C VAL A 112 -9.95 17.71 4.50
N SER A 113 -10.28 18.87 3.92
CA SER A 113 -11.06 18.97 2.69
C SER A 113 -10.18 19.13 1.44
N GLU A 114 -9.10 19.91 1.54
CA GLU A 114 -8.14 20.15 0.47
C GLU A 114 -6.72 20.14 1.05
N TRP A 115 -5.81 19.47 0.36
CA TRP A 115 -4.40 19.39 0.70
C TRP A 115 -3.54 20.03 -0.37
N THR A 116 -2.86 21.12 -0.01
CA THR A 116 -2.08 21.95 -0.94
C THR A 116 -0.58 21.90 -0.70
N LEU A 117 -0.14 21.17 0.32
CA LEU A 117 1.28 21.07 0.66
C LEU A 117 2.03 20.12 -0.28
N PRO A 118 3.33 20.35 -0.52
CA PRO A 118 4.17 19.45 -1.30
C PRO A 118 4.40 18.10 -0.58
N LEU A 119 4.22 18.07 0.74
CA LEU A 119 4.31 16.85 1.54
C LEU A 119 3.11 15.94 1.25
N PRO A 120 3.28 14.63 0.99
CA PRO A 120 2.17 13.69 0.87
C PRO A 120 1.28 13.67 2.11
N PHE A 121 -0.03 13.76 1.88
CA PHE A 121 -1.06 13.43 2.87
C PHE A 121 -1.56 12.03 2.59
N ILE A 122 -1.26 11.11 3.52
CA ILE A 122 -1.59 9.70 3.41
C ILE A 122 -2.66 9.37 4.46
N HIS A 123 -3.80 8.84 4.00
CA HIS A 123 -4.93 8.47 4.86
C HIS A 123 -5.61 7.17 4.39
N VAL A 124 -6.50 6.61 5.20
CA VAL A 124 -7.30 5.42 4.84
C VAL A 124 -8.56 5.82 4.08
N ALA A 125 -8.81 5.17 2.94
CA ALA A 125 -9.90 5.46 2.01
C ALA A 125 -11.30 5.14 2.57
N SER A 126 -11.41 4.10 3.42
CA SER A 126 -12.70 3.63 3.96
C SER A 126 -13.39 4.62 4.90
N HIS A 127 -12.73 5.72 5.26
CA HIS A 127 -13.34 6.84 6.00
C HIS A 127 -14.13 7.81 5.11
N TYR A 128 -14.02 7.67 3.79
CA TYR A 128 -14.55 8.61 2.82
C TYR A 128 -15.46 7.92 1.79
N GLU A 129 -16.09 8.72 0.93
CA GLU A 129 -16.83 8.24 -0.24
C GLU A 129 -15.97 7.26 -1.09
N PRO A 130 -16.56 6.22 -1.69
CA PRO A 130 -17.98 5.86 -1.66
C PRO A 130 -18.39 5.01 -0.44
N TYR A 131 -17.49 4.81 0.54
CA TYR A 131 -17.74 3.93 1.70
C TYR A 131 -18.53 4.63 2.81
N THR A 132 -18.43 5.96 2.89
CA THR A 132 -19.16 6.82 3.81
C THR A 132 -19.79 8.01 3.07
N GLU A 133 -20.52 8.87 3.79
CA GLU A 133 -21.02 10.15 3.24
C GLU A 133 -19.99 11.28 3.31
N THR A 134 -18.79 11.03 3.86
CA THR A 134 -17.76 12.06 3.99
C THR A 134 -16.99 12.21 2.68
N PRO A 135 -16.96 13.40 2.06
CA PRO A 135 -16.22 13.61 0.82
C PRO A 135 -14.74 13.33 0.96
N ARG A 136 -14.10 12.83 -0.11
CA ARG A 136 -12.65 12.64 -0.14
C ARG A 136 -11.92 14.00 -0.09
N PRO A 137 -10.78 14.09 0.62
CA PRO A 137 -9.89 15.23 0.50
C PRO A 137 -9.40 15.38 -0.95
N SER A 138 -9.35 16.61 -1.45
CA SER A 138 -8.77 16.94 -2.75
C SER A 138 -7.30 17.35 -2.62
N GLY A 139 -6.55 17.30 -3.72
CA GLY A 139 -5.15 17.74 -3.78
C GLY A 139 -4.29 16.78 -4.61
N GLU A 140 -3.19 17.29 -5.16
CA GLU A 140 -2.28 16.49 -5.99
C GLU A 140 -1.47 15.48 -5.17
N ASN A 141 -1.22 15.78 -3.89
CA ASN A 141 -0.43 14.96 -2.98
C ASN A 141 -1.29 14.21 -1.95
N VAL A 142 -2.52 13.83 -2.32
CA VAL A 142 -3.42 13.04 -1.48
C VAL A 142 -3.38 11.58 -1.90
N PHE A 143 -3.00 10.71 -0.98
CA PHE A 143 -2.92 9.27 -1.19
C PHE A 143 -3.83 8.55 -0.20
N LEU A 144 -4.85 7.86 -0.71
CA LEU A 144 -5.80 7.11 0.11
C LEU A 144 -5.54 5.61 0.00
N ILE A 145 -5.13 4.98 1.11
CA ILE A 145 -4.92 3.54 1.22
C ILE A 145 -6.28 2.84 1.32
N ASP A 146 -6.58 1.95 0.39
CA ASP A 146 -7.90 1.34 0.22
C ASP A 146 -7.93 -0.15 0.63
N PRO A 147 -8.39 -0.47 1.85
CA PRO A 147 -8.43 -1.84 2.36
C PRO A 147 -9.62 -2.67 1.86
N TYR A 148 -10.43 -2.17 0.90
CA TYR A 148 -11.67 -2.83 0.48
C TYR A 148 -11.45 -4.23 -0.11
N THR A 149 -10.42 -4.39 -0.94
CA THR A 149 -9.96 -5.67 -1.49
C THR A 149 -8.44 -5.82 -1.32
N GLU A 150 -7.89 -7.02 -1.45
CA GLU A 150 -6.44 -7.24 -1.41
C GLU A 150 -5.75 -6.48 -2.54
N VAL A 151 -6.36 -6.46 -3.73
CA VAL A 151 -5.83 -5.75 -4.89
C VAL A 151 -5.84 -4.24 -4.66
N THR A 152 -6.96 -3.66 -4.22
CA THR A 152 -7.03 -2.21 -3.93
C THR A 152 -6.05 -1.82 -2.82
N LEU A 153 -5.85 -2.68 -1.83
CA LEU A 153 -4.88 -2.44 -0.75
C LEU A 153 -3.47 -2.37 -1.32
N LEU A 154 -3.04 -3.40 -2.06
CA LEU A 154 -1.70 -3.47 -2.63
C LEU A 154 -1.44 -2.31 -3.61
N VAL A 155 -2.38 -2.03 -4.51
CA VAL A 155 -2.25 -0.94 -5.50
C VAL A 155 -2.18 0.43 -4.81
N SER A 156 -3.02 0.68 -3.81
CA SER A 156 -3.02 1.97 -3.11
C SER A 156 -1.78 2.17 -2.24
N LEU A 157 -1.27 1.11 -1.60
CA LEU A 157 0.02 1.14 -0.91
C LEU A 157 1.16 1.43 -1.88
N SER A 158 1.09 0.90 -3.10
CA SER A 158 2.10 1.18 -4.11
C SER A 158 2.04 2.59 -4.66
N ALA A 159 0.84 3.11 -4.90
CA ALA A 159 0.66 4.51 -5.30
C ALA A 159 1.17 5.50 -4.24
N ALA A 160 1.10 5.14 -2.95
CA ALA A 160 1.64 5.93 -1.84
C ALA A 160 3.16 5.76 -1.61
N GLY A 161 3.83 4.90 -2.39
CA GLY A 161 5.26 4.60 -2.24
C GLY A 161 5.61 3.78 -0.99
N THR A 162 4.61 3.17 -0.35
CA THR A 162 4.82 2.31 0.83
C THR A 162 5.35 0.94 0.43
N LEU A 163 4.94 0.42 -0.73
CA LEU A 163 5.35 -0.86 -1.29
C LEU A 163 5.61 -0.70 -2.79
N ASP A 164 6.51 -1.50 -3.35
CA ASP A 164 6.58 -1.66 -4.81
C ASP A 164 5.80 -2.90 -5.20
N VAL A 165 4.71 -2.73 -5.94
CA VAL A 165 3.83 -3.84 -6.35
C VAL A 165 3.84 -3.98 -7.86
N SER A 166 4.05 -5.20 -8.34
CA SER A 166 3.92 -5.55 -9.75
C SER A 166 3.04 -6.78 -9.92
N PHE A 167 2.16 -6.73 -10.91
CA PHE A 167 1.34 -7.85 -11.32
C PHE A 167 1.91 -8.43 -12.61
N ARG A 168 1.92 -9.75 -12.73
CA ARG A 168 2.29 -10.43 -13.96
C ARG A 168 1.09 -10.41 -14.89
N ASP A 169 1.24 -9.85 -16.08
CA ASP A 169 0.23 -9.96 -17.12
C ASP A 169 0.09 -11.42 -17.55
N GLU A 170 -1.11 -11.97 -17.43
CA GLU A 170 -1.48 -13.24 -18.05
C GLU A 170 -1.76 -13.01 -19.55
N ASP A 171 -0.76 -12.67 -20.38
CA ASP A 171 -0.95 -12.79 -21.83
C ASP A 171 0.33 -12.95 -22.66
N SER A 172 0.48 -14.14 -23.24
CA SER A 172 0.69 -14.41 -24.69
C SER A 172 1.16 -15.85 -24.90
N GLY A 173 0.27 -16.79 -24.58
CA GLY A 173 0.25 -18.08 -25.29
C GLY A 173 -0.31 -17.84 -26.69
N GLU A 174 0.44 -17.15 -27.55
CA GLU A 174 0.05 -17.01 -28.96
C GLU A 174 0.23 -18.34 -29.68
N ASP A 175 -0.91 -18.83 -30.18
CA ASP A 175 -1.07 -19.89 -31.17
C ASP A 175 0.03 -19.86 -32.25
N ASP A 176 0.89 -20.88 -32.27
CA ASP A 176 1.63 -21.25 -33.48
C ASP A 176 1.18 -22.64 -33.95
N VAL A 177 -0.07 -22.70 -34.43
CA VAL A 177 -0.53 -23.76 -35.33
C VAL A 177 -1.24 -23.11 -36.51
N VAL A 178 -0.45 -22.56 -37.43
CA VAL A 178 -0.85 -22.42 -38.84
C VAL A 178 -0.02 -23.40 -39.67
N ALA A 179 -0.66 -24.52 -40.01
CA ALA A 179 -0.22 -25.44 -41.06
C ALA A 179 -0.88 -25.06 -42.40
#